data_AF-A0A378VUM0-F1
#
_entry.id   AF-A0A378VUM0-F1
#
_cell.length_a   1.000
_cell.length_b   1.000
_cell.length_c   1.000
_cell.angle_alpha   90.00
_cell.angle_beta   90.00
_cell.angle_gamma   90.00
#
_symmetry.space_group_name_H-M   'P 1'
#
loop_
_entity.id
_entity.type
_entity.pdbx_description
1 polymer ?
#
loop_
_entity_poly.entity_id
_entity_poly.type
_entity_poly.pdbx_seq_one_letter_code
_entity_poly.pdbx_strand_id
1 'polypeptide(L)'
;MRQNRRQNAATSQAGAQVALRRADLARAQDDLRRRSALAESGAVSAEELAHARTAVSQAQAAVKAALAEESSARAALGGDVSLREQPEVQTAIGRLKDAWLNLRRTQVRAPADGQVAKRSVQVGQQVAAGAPLMAVVPLSDVWVDANFKETQLRHMKSDSLPSWCPICTANKLFIAAGWQGFRQVRAARFR
;
A
#
# COMPACT_ATOMS: atom_id res chain seq x y z
N MET A 1 -0.57 0.72 16.98
CA MET A 1 -0.59 0.44 18.43
C MET A 1 -0.77 1.70 19.27
N ARG A 2 -0.07 2.81 19.00
CA ARG A 2 -0.18 4.03 19.81
C ARG A 2 -1.57 4.68 19.71
N GLN A 3 -2.17 4.69 18.52
CA GLN A 3 -3.49 5.28 18.32
C GLN A 3 -4.60 4.50 19.03
N ASN A 4 -4.64 3.19 18.86
CA ASN A 4 -5.62 2.33 19.54
C ASN A 4 -5.46 2.37 21.08
N ARG A 5 -4.23 2.40 21.61
CA ARG A 5 -4.00 2.60 23.05
C ARG A 5 -4.55 3.95 23.56
N ARG A 6 -4.39 5.03 22.79
CA ARG A 6 -4.96 6.35 23.14
C ARG A 6 -6.48 6.32 23.16
N GLN A 7 -7.10 5.67 22.17
CA GLN A 7 -8.55 5.54 22.11
C GLN A 7 -9.10 4.67 23.26
N ASN A 8 -8.45 3.55 23.59
CA ASN A 8 -8.82 2.71 24.73
C ASN A 8 -8.70 3.45 26.06
N ALA A 9 -7.64 4.25 26.24
CA ALA A 9 -7.49 5.10 27.41
C ALA A 9 -8.62 6.15 27.50
N ALA A 10 -9.02 6.75 26.38
CA ALA A 10 -10.13 7.69 26.33
C ALA A 10 -11.48 7.03 26.70
N THR A 11 -11.75 5.81 26.24
CA THR A 11 -12.95 5.05 26.63
C THR A 11 -12.94 4.68 28.11
N SER A 12 -11.79 4.27 28.66
CA SER A 12 -11.65 4.02 30.09
C SER A 12 -11.91 5.27 30.92
N GLN A 13 -11.40 6.43 30.47
CA GLN A 13 -11.64 7.72 31.13
C GLN A 13 -13.13 8.10 31.07
N ALA A 14 -13.81 7.92 29.94
CA ALA A 14 -15.24 8.19 29.81
C ALA A 14 -16.07 7.27 30.73
N GLY A 15 -15.72 5.99 30.84
CA GLY A 15 -16.37 5.07 31.78
C GLY A 15 -16.19 5.48 33.25
N ALA A 16 -15.01 5.96 33.63
CA ALA A 16 -14.76 6.52 34.96
C ALA A 16 -15.60 7.78 35.22
N GLN A 17 -15.77 8.64 34.20
CA GLN A 17 -16.62 9.83 34.30
C GLN A 17 -18.10 9.46 34.51
N VAL A 18 -18.61 8.42 33.83
CA VAL A 18 -19.96 7.90 34.05
C VAL A 18 -20.12 7.40 35.49
N ALA A 19 -19.14 6.65 36.02
CA ALA A 19 -19.17 6.17 37.40
C ALA A 19 -19.23 7.32 38.41
N LEU A 20 -18.44 8.38 38.19
CA LEU A 20 -18.45 9.59 39.02
C LEU A 20 -19.82 10.29 38.97
N ARG A 21 -20.40 10.50 37.79
CA ARG A 21 -21.73 11.14 37.67
C ARG A 21 -22.85 10.30 38.27
N ARG A 22 -22.75 8.97 38.21
CA ARG A 22 -23.71 8.07 38.89
C ARG A 22 -23.62 8.19 40.42
N ALA A 23 -22.41 8.33 40.97
CA ALA A 23 -22.23 8.56 42.39
C ALA A 23 -22.81 9.92 42.83
N ASP A 24 -22.62 10.97 42.03
CA ASP A 24 -23.21 12.29 42.29
C ASP A 24 -24.75 12.25 42.25
N LEU A 25 -25.32 11.51 41.29
CA LEU A 25 -26.78 11.29 41.22
C LEU A 25 -27.29 10.55 42.45
N ALA A 26 -26.61 9.48 42.88
CA ALA A 26 -26.99 8.75 44.09
C ALA A 26 -26.97 9.66 45.32
N ARG A 27 -25.91 10.47 45.49
CA ARG A 27 -25.83 11.47 46.56
C ARG A 27 -27.01 12.45 46.53
N ALA A 28 -27.30 13.04 45.36
CA ALA A 28 -28.40 14.00 45.23
C ALA A 28 -29.78 13.37 45.52
N GLN A 29 -29.98 12.10 45.14
CA GLN A 29 -31.18 11.35 45.45
C GLN A 29 -31.32 11.08 46.95
N ASP A 30 -30.22 10.76 47.63
CA ASP A 30 -30.20 10.55 49.09
C ASP A 30 -30.51 11.85 49.83
N ASP A 31 -29.93 12.98 49.38
CA ASP A 31 -30.21 14.31 49.92
C ASP A 31 -31.69 14.68 49.75
N LEU A 32 -32.27 14.43 48.57
CA LEU A 32 -33.69 14.65 48.33
C LEU A 32 -34.56 13.80 49.27
N ARG A 33 -34.23 12.52 49.46
CA ARG A 33 -34.99 11.62 50.37
C ARG A 33 -34.92 12.08 51.83
N ARG A 34 -33.75 12.52 52.29
CA ARG A 34 -33.60 13.07 53.65
C ARG A 34 -34.42 14.35 53.82
N ARG A 35 -34.34 15.27 52.86
CA ARG A 35 -35.07 16.55 52.93
C ARG A 35 -36.58 16.39 52.80
N SER A 36 -37.05 15.44 52.00
CA SER A 36 -38.49 15.15 51.90
C SER A 36 -39.07 14.61 53.20
N ALA A 37 -38.34 13.74 53.90
CA ALA A 37 -38.77 13.22 55.21
C ALA A 37 -38.84 14.32 56.28
N LEU A 38 -37.91 15.29 56.25
CA LEU A 38 -37.89 16.43 57.18
C LEU A 38 -38.92 17.53 56.83
N ALA A 39 -39.37 17.58 55.58
CA ALA A 39 -40.42 18.49 55.15
C ALA A 39 -41.79 18.10 55.76
N GLU A 40 -42.04 16.80 55.94
CA GLU A 40 -43.26 16.29 56.60
C GLU A 40 -43.35 16.73 58.07
N SER A 41 -42.22 16.89 58.75
CA SER A 41 -42.14 17.43 60.12
C SER A 41 -42.09 18.96 60.19
N GLY A 42 -42.25 19.66 59.06
CA GLY A 42 -42.23 21.14 58.99
C GLY A 42 -40.86 21.79 59.18
N ALA A 43 -39.78 21.00 59.18
CA ALA A 43 -38.42 21.48 59.47
C ALA A 43 -37.69 22.07 58.26
N VAL A 44 -38.26 21.96 57.06
CA VAL A 44 -37.63 22.36 55.79
C VAL A 44 -38.61 23.18 54.95
N SER A 45 -38.12 24.26 54.32
CA SER A 45 -38.93 25.10 53.45
C SER A 45 -39.26 24.42 52.11
N ALA A 46 -40.37 24.82 51.48
CA ALA A 46 -40.75 24.32 50.15
C ALA A 46 -39.70 24.66 49.08
N GLU A 47 -39.00 25.79 49.23
CA GLU A 47 -37.91 26.23 48.35
C GLU A 47 -36.72 25.26 48.40
N GLU A 48 -36.31 24.85 49.60
CA GLU A 48 -35.18 23.92 49.79
C GLU A 48 -35.47 22.53 49.18
N LEU A 49 -36.73 22.09 49.24
CA LEU A 49 -37.19 20.88 48.57
C LEU A 49 -37.17 21.02 47.04
N ALA A 50 -37.60 22.17 46.51
CA ALA A 50 -37.54 22.47 45.08
C ALA A 50 -36.09 22.50 44.56
N HIS A 51 -35.16 23.07 45.33
CA HIS A 51 -33.73 23.03 45.03
C HIS A 51 -33.19 21.60 45.00
N ALA A 52 -33.56 20.77 45.98
CA ALA A 52 -33.14 19.36 46.02
C ALA A 52 -33.66 18.56 44.80
N ARG A 53 -34.91 18.78 44.38
CA ARG A 53 -35.47 18.17 43.16
C ARG A 53 -34.74 18.61 41.91
N THR A 54 -34.42 19.91 41.82
CA THR A 54 -33.66 20.47 40.70
C THR A 54 -32.25 19.89 40.65
N ALA A 55 -31.59 19.70 41.80
CA ALA A 55 -30.27 19.07 41.88
C ALA A 55 -30.29 17.61 41.37
N VAL A 56 -31.32 16.83 41.70
CA VAL A 56 -31.49 15.47 41.16
C VAL A 56 -31.68 15.51 39.63
N SER A 57 -32.54 16.40 39.13
CA SER A 57 -32.76 16.57 37.68
C SER A 57 -31.46 16.94 36.95
N GLN A 58 -30.67 17.86 37.50
CA GLN A 58 -29.35 18.24 36.96
C GLN A 58 -28.38 17.06 36.97
N ALA A 59 -28.31 16.30 38.08
CA ALA A 59 -27.44 15.13 38.17
C ALA A 59 -27.86 14.02 37.17
N GLN A 60 -29.16 13.82 36.95
CA GLN A 60 -29.66 12.90 35.94
C GLN A 60 -29.26 13.33 34.53
N ALA A 61 -29.38 14.62 34.22
CA ALA A 61 -28.94 15.17 32.94
C ALA A 61 -27.42 14.99 32.75
N ALA A 62 -26.62 15.20 33.80
CA ALA A 62 -25.18 14.99 33.77
C ALA A 62 -24.79 13.52 33.52
N VAL A 63 -25.52 12.55 34.10
CA VAL A 63 -25.33 11.12 33.81
C VAL A 63 -25.65 10.81 32.35
N LYS A 64 -26.75 11.34 31.81
CA LYS A 64 -27.11 11.13 30.40
C LYS A 64 -26.06 11.71 29.45
N ALA A 65 -25.52 12.90 29.76
CA ALA A 65 -24.43 13.49 28.99
C ALA A 65 -23.17 12.62 29.02
N ALA A 66 -22.76 12.15 30.20
CA ALA A 66 -21.58 11.27 30.34
C ALA A 66 -21.75 9.92 29.60
N LEU A 67 -22.96 9.34 29.59
CA LEU A 67 -23.24 8.13 28.82
C LEU A 67 -23.17 8.37 27.31
N ALA A 68 -23.63 9.53 26.84
CA ALA A 68 -23.51 9.91 25.44
C ALA A 68 -22.02 10.07 25.05
N GLU A 69 -21.22 10.71 25.89
CA GLU A 69 -19.77 10.82 25.70
C GLU A 69 -19.07 9.45 25.66
N GLU A 70 -19.41 8.54 26.59
CA GLU A 70 -18.88 7.18 26.58
C GLU A 70 -19.24 6.43 25.29
N SER A 71 -20.49 6.56 24.83
CA SER A 71 -20.94 5.94 23.58
C SER A 71 -20.19 6.48 22.36
N SER A 72 -19.92 7.79 22.33
CA SER A 72 -19.13 8.44 21.27
C SER A 72 -17.66 7.99 21.29
N ALA A 73 -17.05 7.92 22.48
CA ALA A 73 -15.70 7.41 22.66
C ALA A 73 -15.58 5.94 22.24
N ARG A 74 -16.59 5.12 22.52
CA ARG A 74 -16.64 3.71 22.10
C ARG A 74 -16.89 3.56 20.59
N ALA A 75 -17.71 4.42 19.99
CA ALA A 75 -17.90 4.45 18.55
C ALA A 75 -16.61 4.83 17.81
N ALA A 76 -15.80 5.73 18.39
CA ALA A 76 -14.50 6.12 17.84
C ALA A 76 -13.45 5.00 17.85
N LEU A 77 -13.60 3.98 18.72
CA LEU A 77 -12.80 2.76 18.66
C LEU A 77 -13.15 1.86 17.47
N GLY A 78 -14.30 2.08 16.84
CA GLY A 78 -14.70 1.38 15.63
C GLY A 78 -14.95 -0.10 15.88
N GLY A 79 -15.78 -0.47 16.86
CA GLY A 79 -16.17 -1.87 17.14
C GLY A 79 -15.00 -2.80 17.49
N ASP A 80 -15.29 -4.03 17.88
CA ASP A 80 -14.29 -5.09 18.02
C ASP A 80 -13.78 -5.54 16.64
N VAL A 81 -13.16 -4.63 15.89
CA VAL A 81 -12.50 -4.97 14.63
C VAL A 81 -11.31 -5.86 14.96
N SER A 82 -11.32 -7.05 14.38
CA SER A 82 -10.28 -8.05 14.55
C SER A 82 -8.90 -7.43 14.36
N LEU A 83 -7.91 -7.80 15.19
CA LEU A 83 -6.56 -7.25 15.12
C LEU A 83 -5.97 -7.25 13.70
N ARG A 84 -6.34 -8.24 12.89
CA ARG A 84 -5.89 -8.36 11.50
C ARG A 84 -6.49 -7.30 10.56
N GLU A 85 -7.69 -6.83 10.83
CA GLU A 85 -8.41 -5.87 9.99
C GLU A 85 -8.09 -4.43 10.37
N GLN A 86 -7.37 -4.22 11.46
CA GLN A 86 -6.92 -2.89 11.87
C GLN A 86 -6.06 -2.26 10.75
N PRO A 87 -6.33 -0.99 10.38
CA PRO A 87 -5.64 -0.34 9.26
C PRO A 87 -4.13 -0.22 9.48
N GLU A 88 -3.70 -0.05 10.72
CA GLU A 88 -2.27 -0.04 11.08
C GLU A 88 -1.58 -1.39 10.82
N VAL A 89 -2.30 -2.52 10.99
CA VAL A 89 -1.77 -3.86 10.74
C VAL A 89 -1.74 -4.14 9.24
N GLN A 90 -2.80 -3.79 8.51
CA GLN A 90 -2.84 -3.95 7.04
C GLN A 90 -1.75 -3.15 6.34
N THR A 91 -1.51 -1.90 6.78
CA THR A 91 -0.41 -1.08 6.27
C THR A 91 0.97 -1.68 6.59
N ALA A 92 1.14 -2.25 7.79
CA ALA A 92 2.38 -2.96 8.14
C ALA A 92 2.60 -4.23 7.28
N ILE A 93 1.54 -4.99 7.00
CA ILE A 93 1.58 -6.14 6.09
C ILE A 93 1.98 -5.70 4.66
N GLY A 94 1.40 -4.60 4.17
CA GLY A 94 1.77 -4.02 2.87
C GLY A 94 3.26 -3.67 2.81
N ARG A 95 3.77 -2.95 3.82
CA ARG A 95 5.19 -2.59 3.93
C ARG A 95 6.11 -3.81 3.96
N LEU A 96 5.71 -4.89 4.65
CA LEU A 96 6.47 -6.14 4.66
C LEU A 96 6.54 -6.75 3.26
N LYS A 97 5.42 -6.79 2.53
CA LYS A 97 5.38 -7.30 1.15
C LYS A 97 6.24 -6.46 0.22
N ASP A 98 6.19 -5.14 0.34
CA ASP A 98 7.01 -4.23 -0.46
C ASP A 98 8.50 -4.41 -0.18
N ALA A 99 8.89 -4.50 1.10
CA ALA A 99 10.26 -4.77 1.50
C ALA A 99 10.76 -6.12 0.96
N TRP A 100 9.91 -7.15 1.02
CA TRP A 100 10.21 -8.46 0.46
C TRP A 100 10.40 -8.41 -1.06
N LEU A 101 9.54 -7.68 -1.78
CA LEU A 101 9.66 -7.51 -3.22
C LEU A 101 10.92 -6.72 -3.61
N ASN A 102 11.27 -5.69 -2.85
CA ASN A 102 12.50 -4.94 -3.04
C ASN A 102 13.73 -5.81 -2.81
N LEU A 103 13.71 -6.67 -1.79
CA LEU A 103 14.79 -7.65 -1.58
C LEU A 103 14.91 -8.61 -2.77
N ARG A 104 13.80 -9.12 -3.29
CA ARG A 104 13.81 -10.00 -4.48
C ARG A 104 14.36 -9.28 -5.72
N ARG A 105 14.04 -8.00 -5.91
CA ARG A 105 14.53 -7.17 -7.01
C ARG A 105 16.03 -6.88 -6.95
N THR A 106 16.70 -7.10 -5.82
CA THR A 106 18.17 -6.99 -5.74
C THR A 106 18.89 -8.10 -6.54
N GLN A 107 18.22 -9.23 -6.78
CA GLN A 107 18.74 -10.33 -7.58
C GLN A 107 18.23 -10.21 -9.02
N VAL A 108 19.07 -9.65 -9.90
CA VAL A 108 18.78 -9.57 -11.33
C VAL A 108 19.01 -10.94 -11.98
N ARG A 109 17.93 -11.58 -12.45
CA ARG A 109 17.97 -12.86 -13.19
C ARG A 109 17.77 -12.62 -14.68
N ALA A 110 18.37 -13.46 -15.51
CA ALA A 110 18.15 -13.42 -16.95
C ALA A 110 16.69 -13.81 -17.29
N PRO A 111 16.00 -13.08 -18.19
CA PRO A 111 14.62 -13.40 -18.57
C PRO A 111 14.50 -14.58 -19.55
N ALA A 112 15.57 -14.89 -20.28
CA ALA A 112 15.65 -15.97 -21.26
C ALA A 112 17.08 -16.52 -21.33
N ASP A 113 17.20 -17.76 -21.80
CA ASP A 113 18.49 -18.40 -22.05
C ASP A 113 19.17 -17.77 -23.27
N GLY A 114 20.47 -17.46 -23.14
CA GLY A 114 21.23 -16.81 -24.20
C GLY A 114 22.63 -16.42 -23.77
N GLN A 115 23.38 -15.81 -24.69
CA GLN A 115 24.73 -15.33 -24.41
C GLN A 115 24.72 -13.84 -24.04
N VAL A 116 25.55 -13.46 -23.07
CA VAL A 116 25.74 -12.05 -22.72
C VAL A 116 26.55 -11.36 -23.82
N ALA A 117 25.90 -10.51 -24.61
CA ALA A 117 26.53 -9.78 -25.71
C ALA A 117 27.24 -8.50 -25.24
N LYS A 118 26.68 -7.82 -24.23
CA LYS A 118 27.26 -6.60 -23.65
C LYS A 118 27.00 -6.55 -22.15
N ARG A 119 28.05 -6.26 -21.38
CA ARG A 119 27.98 -5.98 -19.94
C ARG A 119 28.47 -4.56 -19.69
N SER A 120 27.61 -3.71 -19.13
CA SER A 120 27.91 -2.28 -18.92
C SER A 120 28.34 -1.96 -17.49
N VAL A 121 28.37 -2.95 -16.59
CA VAL A 121 28.53 -2.74 -15.14
C VAL A 121 29.68 -3.58 -14.58
N GLN A 122 30.38 -3.02 -13.60
CA GLN A 122 31.46 -3.68 -12.85
C GLN A 122 31.09 -3.88 -11.38
N VAL A 123 31.74 -4.85 -10.73
CA VAL A 123 31.53 -5.13 -9.30
C VAL A 123 31.97 -3.91 -8.49
N GLY A 124 31.14 -3.51 -7.52
CA GLY A 124 31.38 -2.31 -6.69
C GLY A 124 30.81 -1.00 -7.26
N GLN A 125 30.29 -1.02 -8.48
CA GLN A 125 29.65 0.15 -9.08
C GLN A 125 28.21 0.31 -8.56
N GLN A 126 27.85 1.52 -8.11
CA GLN A 126 26.48 1.86 -7.77
C GLN A 126 25.66 2.13 -9.04
N VAL A 127 24.47 1.54 -9.13
CA VAL A 127 23.59 1.66 -10.31
C VAL A 127 22.22 2.19 -9.90
N ALA A 128 21.66 3.08 -10.74
CA ALA A 128 20.31 3.61 -10.55
C ALA A 128 19.26 2.62 -11.08
N ALA A 129 18.05 2.68 -10.53
CA ALA A 129 16.93 1.88 -11.02
C ALA A 129 16.62 2.21 -12.50
N GLY A 130 16.41 1.16 -13.31
CA GLY A 130 16.12 1.29 -14.74
C GLY A 130 17.33 1.43 -15.66
N ALA A 131 18.56 1.52 -15.12
CA ALA A 131 19.76 1.52 -15.94
C ALA A 131 19.98 0.13 -16.59
N PRO A 132 20.24 0.05 -17.91
CA PRO A 132 20.51 -1.21 -18.57
C PRO A 132 21.88 -1.77 -18.15
N LEU A 133 21.87 -2.91 -17.45
CA LEU A 133 23.10 -3.50 -16.88
C LEU A 133 23.79 -4.48 -17.84
N MET A 134 22.99 -5.27 -18.55
CA MET A 134 23.46 -6.32 -19.45
C MET A 134 22.46 -6.57 -20.59
N ALA A 135 22.98 -6.98 -21.74
CA ALA A 135 22.18 -7.44 -22.87
C ALA A 135 22.41 -8.95 -23.06
N VAL A 136 21.32 -9.72 -23.01
CA VAL A 136 21.31 -11.17 -23.29
C VAL A 136 20.70 -11.37 -24.67
N VAL A 137 21.42 -12.07 -25.54
CA VAL A 137 20.97 -12.39 -26.89
C VAL A 137 20.66 -13.89 -26.95
N PRO A 138 19.42 -14.29 -27.27
CA PRO A 138 19.06 -15.69 -27.45
C PRO A 138 19.74 -16.24 -28.71
N LEU A 139 20.22 -17.49 -28.66
CA LEU A 139 20.90 -18.13 -29.79
C LEU A 139 19.94 -18.92 -30.71
N SER A 140 18.64 -18.94 -30.40
CA SER A 140 17.66 -19.71 -31.17
C SER A 140 17.39 -19.13 -32.56
N ASP A 141 17.42 -17.81 -32.71
CA ASP A 141 16.94 -17.11 -33.91
C ASP A 141 17.96 -16.08 -34.39
N VAL A 142 19.10 -16.56 -34.89
CA VAL A 142 20.16 -15.68 -35.43
C VAL A 142 19.95 -15.50 -36.93
N TRP A 143 19.77 -14.25 -37.37
CA TRP A 143 19.76 -13.87 -38.79
C TRP A 143 20.96 -12.98 -39.13
N VAL A 144 21.39 -13.01 -40.39
CA VAL A 144 22.49 -12.17 -40.90
C VAL A 144 21.90 -11.11 -41.81
N ASP A 145 22.08 -9.84 -41.46
CA ASP A 145 21.80 -8.73 -42.37
C ASP A 145 22.97 -8.56 -43.34
N ALA A 146 22.68 -8.65 -44.63
CA ALA A 146 23.65 -8.44 -45.69
C ALA A 146 23.27 -7.16 -46.47
N ASN A 147 24.07 -6.10 -46.29
CA ASN A 147 23.90 -4.85 -47.01
C ASN A 147 24.44 -4.99 -48.45
N PHE A 148 23.56 -5.33 -49.39
CA PHE A 148 23.90 -5.35 -50.81
C PHE A 148 23.69 -3.98 -51.45
N LYS A 149 24.59 -3.59 -52.37
CA LYS A 149 24.37 -2.38 -53.17
C LYS A 149 23.21 -2.62 -54.12
N GLU A 150 22.43 -1.59 -54.40
CA GLU A 150 21.22 -1.71 -55.24
C GLU A 150 21.52 -2.19 -56.68
N THR A 151 22.72 -1.90 -57.19
CA THR A 151 23.21 -2.47 -58.45
C THR A 151 23.45 -3.99 -58.38
N GLN A 152 23.73 -4.53 -57.20
CA GLN A 152 23.97 -5.95 -56.94
C GLN A 152 22.67 -6.73 -56.67
N LEU A 153 21.58 -6.05 -56.27
CA LEU A 153 20.26 -6.65 -56.07
C LEU A 153 19.65 -7.23 -57.36
N ARG A 154 19.99 -6.67 -58.52
CA ARG A 154 19.44 -7.11 -59.83
C ARG A 154 19.76 -8.57 -60.17
N HIS A 155 20.82 -9.12 -59.58
CA HIS A 155 21.26 -10.50 -59.82
C HIS A 155 20.84 -11.46 -58.70
N MET A 156 20.08 -11.00 -57.70
CA MET A 156 19.65 -11.81 -56.55
C MET A 156 18.27 -12.42 -56.82
N LYS A 157 18.17 -13.75 -56.77
CA LYS A 157 16.91 -14.49 -56.83
C LYS A 157 16.57 -15.01 -55.43
N SER A 158 15.31 -14.84 -55.01
CA SER A 158 14.80 -15.26 -53.69
C SER A 158 15.04 -16.74 -53.38
N ASP A 159 15.12 -17.59 -54.40
CA ASP A 159 15.20 -19.05 -54.26
C ASP A 159 16.61 -19.62 -54.49
N SER A 160 17.64 -18.77 -54.65
CA SER A 160 19.01 -19.23 -54.82
C SER A 160 19.92 -18.64 -53.75
N LEU A 161 20.46 -19.50 -52.88
CA LEU A 161 21.56 -19.14 -51.98
C LEU A 161 22.69 -18.51 -52.83
N PRO A 162 23.09 -17.26 -52.55
CA PRO A 162 24.09 -16.58 -53.37
C PRO A 162 25.44 -17.28 -53.20
N SER A 163 25.83 -18.08 -54.20
CA SER A 163 27.16 -18.71 -54.28
C SER A 163 28.29 -17.70 -54.43
N TRP A 164 27.94 -16.43 -54.65
CA TRP A 164 28.86 -15.33 -54.95
C TRP A 164 28.72 -14.20 -53.92
N CYS A 165 28.94 -14.51 -52.64
CA CYS A 165 29.23 -13.51 -51.62
C CYS A 165 30.70 -13.66 -51.17
N PRO A 166 31.62 -12.79 -51.63
CA PRO A 166 33.04 -12.89 -51.29
C PRO A 166 33.36 -12.59 -49.81
N ILE A 167 32.40 -12.09 -49.02
CA ILE A 167 32.54 -11.87 -47.57
C ILE A 167 32.09 -13.11 -46.76
N CYS A 168 31.25 -13.98 -47.31
CA CYS A 168 30.68 -15.12 -46.56
C CYS A 168 31.53 -16.40 -46.59
N THR A 169 32.72 -16.38 -47.22
CA THR A 169 33.53 -17.58 -47.49
C THR A 169 34.31 -18.10 -46.27
N ALA A 170 34.09 -17.58 -45.06
CA ALA A 170 34.86 -17.95 -43.88
C ALA A 170 34.24 -19.06 -43.01
N ASN A 171 32.97 -19.44 -43.17
CA ASN A 171 32.43 -20.61 -42.45
C ASN A 171 31.23 -21.25 -43.17
N LYS A 172 31.48 -22.35 -43.90
CA LYS A 172 30.48 -23.06 -44.73
C LYS A 172 29.29 -23.66 -43.95
N LEU A 173 29.30 -23.63 -42.61
CA LEU A 173 28.28 -24.30 -41.79
C LEU A 173 26.95 -23.51 -41.65
N PHE A 174 26.91 -22.22 -41.98
CA PHE A 174 25.73 -21.35 -41.77
C PHE A 174 24.79 -21.21 -42.98
N ILE A 175 25.02 -21.94 -44.07
CA ILE A 175 24.37 -21.69 -45.38
C ILE A 175 22.96 -22.35 -45.50
N ALA A 176 22.44 -23.01 -44.46
CA ALA A 176 21.12 -23.65 -44.49
C ALA A 176 19.94 -22.75 -44.03
N ALA A 177 20.13 -21.42 -43.97
CA ALA A 177 19.06 -20.50 -43.57
C ALA A 177 18.29 -19.98 -44.81
N GLY A 178 16.98 -20.25 -44.85
CA GLY A 178 16.08 -19.74 -45.89
C GLY A 178 15.98 -18.21 -45.88
N TRP A 179 15.76 -17.63 -47.06
CA TRP A 179 15.73 -16.19 -47.27
C TRP A 179 14.41 -15.59 -46.73
N GLN A 180 14.46 -14.73 -45.69
CA GLN A 180 13.26 -14.27 -44.97
C GLN A 180 12.65 -12.93 -45.46
N GLY A 181 13.27 -12.24 -46.44
CA GLY A 181 12.69 -11.07 -47.12
C GLY A 181 13.58 -9.82 -47.18
N PHE A 182 13.16 -8.83 -47.98
CA PHE A 182 13.82 -7.51 -48.08
C PHE A 182 13.28 -6.53 -47.02
N ARG A 183 14.16 -5.84 -46.29
CA ARG A 183 13.79 -4.62 -45.54
C ARG A 183 14.19 -3.38 -46.33
N GLN A 184 13.22 -2.60 -46.80
CA GLN A 184 13.47 -1.28 -47.38
C GLN A 184 13.76 -0.28 -46.26
N VAL A 185 14.99 0.21 -46.16
CA VAL A 185 15.33 1.32 -45.27
C VAL A 185 15.09 2.62 -46.05
N ARG A 186 13.99 3.34 -45.74
CA ARG A 186 13.83 4.72 -46.24
C ARG A 186 14.93 5.58 -45.63
N ALA A 187 15.83 6.09 -46.45
CA ALA A 187 16.78 7.10 -46.03
C ALA A 187 16.01 8.36 -45.57
N ALA A 188 16.07 8.66 -44.28
CA ALA A 188 15.65 9.96 -43.76
C ALA A 188 16.59 11.02 -44.36
N ARG A 189 16.04 11.87 -45.22
CA ARG A 189 16.73 12.96 -45.90
C ARG A 189 17.06 14.03 -44.86
N PHE A 190 18.23 13.93 -44.23
CA PHE A 190 18.82 15.05 -43.50
C PHE A 190 19.30 16.07 -44.53
N ARG A 191 18.77 17.29 -44.43
CA ARG A 191 19.18 18.46 -45.20
C ARG A 191 20.36 19.12 -44.49
#